data_AF-A0AAD9PWE4-F1
#
_entry.id   AF-A0AAD9PWE4-F1
#
_cell.length_a   1.000
_cell.length_b   1.000
_cell.length_c   1.000
_cell.angle_alpha   90.00
_cell.angle_beta   90.00
_cell.angle_gamma   90.00
#
_symmetry.space_group_name_H-M   'P 1'
#
loop_
_entity.id
_entity.type
_entity.pdbx_description
1 polymer ?
#
loop_
_entity_poly.entity_id
_entity_poly.type
_entity_poly.pdbx_seq_one_letter_code
_entity_poly.pdbx_strand_id
1 'polypeptide(L)'
;MTTWLCVSPETTILTVNGLVFLNLVFYFLMERKHSNSTEGAQQATYKGVTYEKIPEGSNTDASSDPVLTRDVKLKALKEICPSMMCVVISLMSEFLVMEAVITTYAFPNSPFPPRDHYQYYINLFLLGELIGRSYLAVVSFVKEELVPKLMVRKLWALTIIEVCILIFCLLATWYRFLPDITTLLLLSFLGGLIIGIIYANVLQVFTESYEFPLREFVLGFVAFAVGIGVFAASLLGLVVEPLFRQHCLTTTDLAEYCFTKTDPNGASNVTSSCHK
;
A
#
# COMPACT_ATOMS: atom_id res chain seq x y z
N MET A 1 17.98 4.63 8.66
CA MET A 1 19.37 4.17 8.91
C MET A 1 20.39 5.26 8.66
N THR A 2 20.33 5.96 7.53
CA THR A 2 21.26 7.05 7.20
C THR A 2 21.16 8.25 8.14
N THR A 3 19.96 8.61 8.60
CA THR A 3 19.74 9.72 9.55
C THR A 3 19.96 9.34 11.00
N TRP A 4 19.43 8.19 11.42
CA TRP A 4 19.47 7.76 12.83
C TRP A 4 20.74 7.04 13.27
N LEU A 5 21.30 6.22 12.38
CA LEU A 5 22.47 5.40 12.68
C LEU A 5 23.74 5.99 12.02
N CYS A 6 23.62 7.14 11.33
CA CYS A 6 24.68 7.76 10.53
C CYS A 6 25.43 6.75 9.64
N VAL A 7 24.71 5.75 9.14
CA VAL A 7 25.26 4.73 8.24
C VAL A 7 25.33 5.32 6.84
N SER A 8 26.43 5.08 6.12
CA SER A 8 26.60 5.55 4.75
C SER A 8 25.41 5.10 3.86
N PRO A 9 24.94 5.96 2.93
CA PRO A 9 23.92 5.58 1.95
C PRO A 9 24.25 4.29 1.19
N GLU A 10 25.52 4.07 0.86
CA GLU A 10 25.98 2.85 0.16
C GLU A 10 25.73 1.58 1.00
N THR A 11 26.11 1.64 2.28
CA THR A 11 25.90 0.52 3.21
C THR A 11 24.41 0.30 3.48
N THR A 12 23.62 1.37 3.54
CA THR A 12 22.16 1.27 3.71
C THR A 12 21.51 0.60 2.51
N ILE A 13 21.88 1.00 1.29
CA ILE A 13 21.37 0.39 0.05
C ILE A 13 21.73 -1.09 -0.01
N LEU A 14 22.97 -1.45 0.33
CA LEU A 14 23.41 -2.86 0.38
C LEU A 14 22.58 -3.68 1.38
N THR A 15 22.29 -3.11 2.55
CA THR A 15 21.50 -3.78 3.60
C THR A 15 20.05 -3.97 3.19
N VAL A 16 19.42 -2.95 2.60
CA VAL A 16 18.04 -3.02 2.10
C VAL A 16 17.93 -4.01 0.95
N ASN A 17 18.91 -4.05 0.04
CA ASN A 17 18.93 -5.02 -1.05
C ASN A 17 19.04 -6.47 -0.52
N GLY A 18 19.83 -6.70 0.52
CA GLY A 18 19.88 -7.98 1.24
C GLY A 18 18.51 -8.43 1.77
N LEU A 19 17.68 -7.49 2.23
CA LEU A 19 16.33 -7.76 2.70
C LEU A 19 15.36 -8.17 1.56
N VAL A 20 15.61 -7.73 0.33
CA VAL A 20 14.86 -8.19 -0.85
C VAL A 20 15.12 -9.67 -1.12
N PHE A 21 16.37 -10.15 -0.96
CA PHE A 21 16.67 -11.58 -1.07
C PHE A 21 15.95 -12.42 -0.01
N LEU A 22 15.71 -11.88 1.18
CA LEU A 22 14.89 -12.54 2.21
C LEU A 22 13.47 -12.82 1.72
N ASN A 23 12.89 -11.95 0.88
CA ASN A 23 11.58 -12.19 0.26
C ASN A 23 11.61 -13.40 -0.69
N LEU A 24 12.71 -13.60 -1.44
CA LEU A 24 12.89 -14.78 -2.28
C LEU A 24 13.02 -16.06 -1.44
N VAL A 25 13.70 -15.98 -0.30
CA VAL A 25 13.78 -17.11 0.66
C VAL A 25 12.40 -17.45 1.20
N PHE A 26 11.61 -16.46 1.61
CA PHE A 26 10.23 -16.71 2.07
C PHE A 26 9.33 -17.24 0.97
N TYR A 27 9.48 -16.74 -0.26
CA TYR A 27 8.76 -17.27 -1.42
C TYR A 27 9.10 -18.75 -1.63
N PHE A 28 10.39 -19.11 -1.62
CA PHE A 28 10.83 -20.50 -1.73
C PHE A 28 10.31 -21.39 -0.60
N LEU A 29 10.32 -20.89 0.64
CA LEU A 29 9.78 -21.62 1.80
C LEU A 29 8.26 -21.84 1.69
N MET A 30 7.52 -20.84 1.20
CA MET A 30 6.07 -20.97 0.95
C MET A 30 5.79 -21.96 -0.17
N GLU A 31 6.52 -21.89 -1.28
CA GLU A 31 6.36 -22.79 -2.42
C GLU A 31 6.65 -24.24 -2.01
N ARG A 32 7.72 -24.46 -1.23
CA ARG A 32 8.02 -25.79 -0.67
C ARG A 32 6.92 -26.30 0.26
N LYS A 33 6.31 -25.43 1.08
CA LYS A 33 5.18 -25.80 1.93
C LYS A 33 3.93 -26.14 1.11
N HIS A 34 3.63 -25.40 0.04
CA HIS A 34 2.49 -25.67 -0.84
C HIS A 34 2.67 -26.97 -1.64
N SER A 35 3.91 -27.23 -2.10
CA SER A 35 4.30 -28.49 -2.74
C SER A 35 4.16 -29.67 -1.77
N ASN A 36 4.71 -29.58 -0.56
CA ASN A 36 4.60 -30.63 0.46
C ASN A 36 3.14 -30.84 0.95
N SER A 37 2.34 -29.78 1.04
CA SER A 37 0.91 -29.88 1.39
C SER A 37 0.09 -30.54 0.28
N THR A 38 0.52 -30.38 -0.98
CA THR A 38 -0.06 -31.07 -2.13
C THR A 38 0.37 -32.55 -2.17
N GLU A 39 1.59 -32.88 -1.73
CA GLU A 39 2.05 -34.27 -1.61
C GLU A 39 1.36 -35.05 -0.47
N GLY A 40 0.94 -34.38 0.61
CA GLY A 40 0.13 -34.97 1.69
C GLY A 40 -1.37 -35.06 1.37
N ALA A 41 -1.85 -34.39 0.31
CA ALA A 41 -3.24 -34.38 -0.11
C ALA A 41 -3.55 -35.51 -1.11
N GLN A 42 -3.09 -36.73 -0.83
CA GLN A 42 -3.40 -37.91 -1.66
C GLN A 42 -4.89 -38.26 -1.70
N GLN A 43 -5.74 -37.63 -0.88
CA GLN A 43 -7.21 -37.66 -0.96
C GLN A 43 -7.79 -36.58 -0.03
N ALA A 44 -7.85 -35.32 -0.48
CA ALA A 44 -8.57 -34.28 0.26
C ALA A 44 -9.94 -34.05 -0.39
N THR A 45 -10.98 -34.65 0.17
CA THR A 45 -12.38 -34.35 -0.18
C THR A 45 -12.76 -33.00 0.42
N TYR A 46 -12.74 -31.94 -0.39
CA TYR A 46 -13.37 -30.68 -0.03
C TYR A 46 -14.60 -30.46 -0.92
N LYS A 47 -15.78 -30.34 -0.30
CA LYS A 47 -17.10 -30.24 -0.99
C LYS A 47 -17.45 -31.39 -1.96
N GLY A 48 -17.07 -32.63 -1.65
CA GLY A 48 -17.63 -33.82 -2.33
C GLY A 48 -17.19 -34.02 -3.78
N VAL A 49 -16.16 -33.31 -4.25
CA VAL A 49 -15.54 -33.53 -5.56
C VAL A 49 -14.18 -34.19 -5.35
N THR A 50 -13.99 -35.37 -5.94
CA THR A 50 -12.72 -36.09 -5.94
C THR A 50 -11.82 -35.50 -7.02
N TYR A 51 -10.72 -34.88 -6.62
CA TYR A 51 -9.70 -34.42 -7.55
C TYR A 51 -8.70 -35.56 -7.79
N GLU A 52 -8.56 -35.98 -9.04
CA GLU A 52 -7.54 -36.94 -9.47
C GLU A 52 -6.34 -36.17 -10.02
N LYS A 53 -5.13 -36.50 -9.55
CA LYS A 53 -3.89 -35.89 -10.04
C LYS A 53 -3.66 -36.33 -11.47
N ILE A 54 -3.50 -35.38 -12.39
CA ILE A 54 -3.18 -35.67 -13.80
C ILE A 54 -1.80 -36.35 -13.82
N PRO A 55 -1.67 -37.58 -14.37
CA PRO A 55 -0.40 -38.28 -14.43
C PRO A 55 0.55 -37.56 -15.41
N GLU A 56 1.72 -37.16 -14.91
CA GLU A 56 2.83 -36.70 -15.73
C GLU A 56 3.34 -37.86 -16.58
N GLY A 57 2.79 -38.02 -17.79
CA GLY A 57 3.31 -38.99 -18.75
C GLY A 57 2.35 -39.56 -19.79
N SER A 58 1.07 -39.18 -19.83
CA SER A 58 0.20 -39.57 -20.95
C SER A 58 0.10 -38.45 -21.99
N ASN A 59 0.61 -38.73 -23.18
CA ASN A 59 0.33 -37.97 -24.41
C ASN A 59 -1.16 -38.13 -24.77
N THR A 60 -2.01 -37.47 -24.00
CA THR A 60 -3.45 -37.34 -24.24
C THR A 60 -3.72 -35.86 -24.35
N ASP A 61 -3.96 -35.46 -25.59
CA ASP A 61 -4.52 -34.20 -26.08
C ASP A 61 -4.64 -33.08 -25.07
N ALA A 62 -3.86 -32.02 -25.32
CA ALA A 62 -3.95 -30.70 -24.70
C ALA A 62 -5.32 -30.46 -24.08
N SER A 63 -5.40 -30.62 -22.76
CA SER A 63 -6.49 -30.11 -21.96
C SER A 63 -6.55 -28.62 -22.26
N SER A 64 -7.43 -28.23 -23.17
CA SER A 64 -7.66 -26.84 -23.52
C SER A 64 -7.98 -26.13 -22.21
N ASP A 65 -7.03 -25.35 -21.68
CA ASP A 65 -7.31 -24.45 -20.57
C ASP A 65 -8.62 -23.74 -20.90
N PRO A 66 -9.61 -23.68 -19.98
CA PRO A 66 -10.91 -23.12 -20.28
C PRO A 66 -10.72 -21.68 -20.79
N VAL A 67 -10.78 -21.51 -22.11
CA VAL A 67 -10.48 -20.24 -22.76
C VAL A 67 -11.62 -19.29 -22.41
N LEU A 68 -11.34 -18.37 -21.51
CA LEU A 68 -12.35 -17.46 -20.99
C LEU A 68 -12.79 -16.48 -22.10
N THR A 69 -14.03 -16.63 -22.57
CA THR A 69 -14.64 -15.80 -23.61
C THR A 69 -14.63 -14.32 -23.22
N ARG A 70 -14.38 -13.42 -24.19
CA ARG A 70 -14.33 -11.95 -23.98
C ARG A 70 -15.57 -11.40 -23.28
N ASP A 71 -16.75 -11.94 -23.57
CA ASP A 71 -18.01 -11.48 -22.99
C ASP A 71 -18.09 -11.76 -21.49
N VAL A 72 -17.54 -12.90 -21.04
CA VAL A 72 -17.46 -13.26 -19.62
C VAL A 72 -16.52 -12.32 -18.88
N LYS A 73 -15.37 -11.99 -19.49
CA LYS A 73 -14.42 -11.00 -18.94
C LYS A 73 -15.05 -9.62 -18.80
N LEU A 74 -15.77 -9.16 -19.83
CA LEU A 74 -16.42 -7.85 -19.82
C LEU A 74 -17.54 -7.77 -18.77
N LYS A 75 -18.33 -8.85 -18.64
CA LYS A 75 -19.40 -8.94 -17.64
C LYS A 75 -18.84 -8.90 -16.22
N ALA A 76 -17.81 -9.71 -15.94
CA ALA A 76 -17.12 -9.70 -14.66
C ALA A 76 -16.51 -8.33 -14.35
N LEU A 77 -15.87 -7.70 -15.34
CA LEU A 77 -15.30 -6.36 -15.18
C LEU A 77 -16.37 -5.32 -14.82
N LYS A 78 -17.54 -5.38 -15.47
CA LYS A 78 -18.66 -4.48 -15.17
C LYS A 78 -19.18 -4.65 -13.73
N GLU A 79 -19.22 -5.88 -13.23
CA GLU A 79 -19.67 -6.20 -11.88
C GLU A 79 -18.69 -5.71 -10.81
N ILE A 80 -17.39 -5.79 -11.09
CA ILE A 80 -16.30 -5.47 -10.16
C ILE A 80 -15.95 -3.98 -10.19
N CYS A 81 -16.27 -3.28 -11.29
CA CYS A 81 -15.97 -1.88 -11.52
C CYS A 81 -16.27 -0.95 -10.33
N PRO A 82 -17.43 -0.99 -9.65
CA PRO A 82 -17.69 -0.11 -8.51
C PRO A 82 -16.71 -0.31 -7.35
N SER A 83 -16.34 -1.56 -7.07
CA SER A 83 -15.36 -1.88 -6.04
C SER A 83 -13.96 -1.45 -6.45
N MET A 84 -13.61 -1.57 -7.74
CA MET A 84 -12.33 -1.08 -8.27
C MET A 84 -12.22 0.43 -8.17
N MET A 85 -13.28 1.16 -8.49
CA MET A 85 -13.30 2.61 -8.36
C MET A 85 -13.08 3.04 -6.90
N CYS A 86 -13.65 2.32 -5.93
CA CYS A 86 -13.37 2.56 -4.52
C CYS A 86 -11.88 2.42 -4.18
N VAL A 87 -11.23 1.36 -4.68
CA VAL A 87 -9.79 1.11 -4.48
C VAL A 87 -8.95 2.21 -5.13
N VAL A 88 -9.26 2.57 -6.38
CA VAL A 88 -8.57 3.64 -7.12
C VAL A 88 -8.67 4.97 -6.36
N ILE A 89 -9.87 5.34 -5.89
CA ILE A 89 -10.08 6.60 -5.16
C ILE A 89 -9.34 6.58 -3.82
N SER A 90 -9.36 5.46 -3.10
CA SER A 90 -8.67 5.35 -1.81
C SER A 90 -7.16 5.52 -1.98
N LEU A 91 -6.57 4.77 -2.92
CA LEU A 91 -5.14 4.91 -3.24
C LEU A 91 -4.79 6.29 -3.76
N MET A 92 -5.61 6.85 -4.65
CA MET A 92 -5.39 8.18 -5.17
C MET A 92 -5.35 9.21 -4.03
N SER A 93 -6.28 9.09 -3.08
CA SER A 93 -6.39 10.01 -1.94
C SER A 93 -5.17 9.93 -1.03
N GLU A 94 -4.76 8.72 -0.66
CA GLU A 94 -3.66 8.54 0.27
C GLU A 94 -2.32 8.95 -0.33
N PHE A 95 -2.02 8.52 -1.56
CA PHE A 95 -0.80 8.92 -2.23
C PHE A 95 -0.75 10.44 -2.47
N LEU A 96 -1.90 11.08 -2.70
CA LEU A 96 -1.96 12.54 -2.80
C LEU A 96 -1.64 13.23 -1.47
N VAL A 97 -2.08 12.67 -0.32
CA VAL A 97 -1.65 13.16 1.00
C VAL A 97 -0.14 13.02 1.17
N MET A 98 0.41 11.86 0.79
CA MET A 98 1.85 11.57 0.91
C MET A 98 2.71 12.50 0.04
N GLU A 99 2.25 12.83 -1.15
CA GLU A 99 3.01 13.63 -2.12
C GLU A 99 2.78 15.13 -1.96
N ALA A 100 1.59 15.59 -1.58
CA ALA A 100 1.28 17.02 -1.52
C ALA A 100 1.32 17.60 -0.10
N VAL A 101 0.80 16.88 0.90
CA VAL A 101 0.62 17.41 2.26
C VAL A 101 1.87 17.15 3.10
N ILE A 102 2.32 15.90 3.15
CA ILE A 102 3.45 15.48 3.98
C ILE A 102 4.78 16.14 3.54
N THR A 103 4.86 16.55 2.27
CA THR A 103 6.04 17.20 1.67
C THR A 103 6.10 18.72 1.90
N THR A 104 4.96 19.35 2.22
CA THR A 104 4.82 20.81 2.32
C THR A 104 4.50 21.30 3.74
N TYR A 105 4.22 20.38 4.67
CA TYR A 105 3.78 20.71 6.01
C TYR A 105 4.81 20.34 7.09
N ALA A 106 5.56 21.35 7.56
CA ALA A 106 6.51 21.21 8.66
C ALA A 106 6.09 22.05 9.89
N PHE A 107 6.46 21.60 11.09
CA PHE A 107 6.10 22.27 12.34
C PHE A 107 7.32 22.89 13.05
N PRO A 108 7.23 24.11 13.58
CA PRO A 108 8.31 24.71 14.39
C PRO A 108 8.41 24.12 15.81
N ASN A 109 7.31 23.57 16.34
CA ASN A 109 7.23 23.08 17.73
C ASN A 109 7.66 21.61 17.93
N SER A 110 8.44 21.06 17.00
CA SER A 110 8.84 19.65 17.04
C SER A 110 10.23 19.45 17.65
N PRO A 111 10.49 18.31 18.32
CA PRO A 111 11.81 17.99 18.86
C PRO A 111 12.85 17.59 17.80
N PHE A 112 12.47 17.56 16.52
CA PHE A 112 13.29 17.12 15.39
C PHE A 112 13.35 18.21 14.32
N PRO A 113 14.44 18.30 13.52
CA PRO A 113 14.54 19.25 12.43
C PRO A 113 13.48 18.97 11.34
N PRO A 114 13.02 20.00 10.60
CA PRO A 114 11.92 19.89 9.64
C PRO A 114 12.17 18.88 8.50
N ARG A 115 13.44 18.62 8.18
CA ARG A 115 13.86 17.60 7.20
C ARG A 115 13.53 16.18 7.64
N ASP A 116 13.61 15.90 8.93
CA ASP A 116 13.40 14.54 9.44
C ASP A 116 11.91 14.23 9.55
N HIS A 117 11.04 15.24 9.60
CA HIS A 117 9.57 15.07 9.71
C HIS A 117 9.03 14.17 8.60
N TYR A 118 9.45 14.42 7.36
CA TYR A 118 9.09 13.59 6.20
C TYR A 118 9.41 12.11 6.42
N GLN A 119 10.57 11.81 6.99
CA GLN A 119 10.98 10.44 7.25
C GLN A 119 10.14 9.80 8.35
N TYR A 120 9.78 10.53 9.40
CA TYR A 120 8.90 10.01 10.46
C TYR A 120 7.50 9.70 9.92
N TYR A 121 6.92 10.60 9.13
CA TYR A 121 5.60 10.39 8.53
C TYR A 121 5.58 9.15 7.65
N ILE A 122 6.57 8.99 6.77
CA ILE A 122 6.69 7.81 5.91
C ILE A 122 6.91 6.53 6.71
N ASN A 123 7.80 6.54 7.70
CA ASN A 123 8.05 5.33 8.49
C ASN A 123 6.80 4.87 9.25
N LEU A 124 6.03 5.80 9.83
CA LEU A 124 4.77 5.46 10.49
C LEU A 124 3.70 5.00 9.49
N PHE A 125 3.62 5.63 8.32
CA PHE A 125 2.73 5.20 7.25
C PHE A 125 3.03 3.75 6.84
N LEU A 126 4.29 3.43 6.52
CA LEU A 126 4.70 2.06 6.16
C LEU A 126 4.44 1.07 7.29
N LEU A 127 4.63 1.48 8.55
CA LEU A 127 4.36 0.64 9.70
C LEU A 127 2.85 0.34 9.83
N GLY A 128 2.01 1.36 9.66
CA GLY A 128 0.55 1.20 9.62
C GLY A 128 0.13 0.27 8.49
N GLU A 129 0.67 0.47 7.30
CA GLU A 129 0.40 -0.37 6.13
C GLU A 129 0.81 -1.83 6.35
N LEU A 130 1.98 -2.08 6.94
CA LEU A 130 2.43 -3.42 7.27
C LEU A 130 1.45 -4.13 8.21
N ILE A 131 1.03 -3.45 9.28
CA ILE A 131 0.05 -3.98 10.24
C ILE A 131 -1.28 -4.22 9.54
N GLY A 132 -1.74 -3.26 8.74
CA GLY A 132 -3.00 -3.30 8.01
C GLY A 132 -3.05 -4.39 6.95
N ARG A 133 -1.93 -4.74 6.30
CA ARG A 133 -1.88 -5.87 5.35
C ARG A 133 -1.80 -7.22 6.06
N SER A 134 -1.19 -7.26 7.24
CA SER A 134 -0.91 -8.50 7.98
C SER A 134 -2.07 -8.95 8.87
N TYR A 135 -3.05 -8.08 9.15
CA TYR A 135 -4.07 -8.35 10.17
C TYR A 135 -4.89 -9.63 9.90
N LEU A 136 -5.26 -9.93 8.65
CA LEU A 136 -5.98 -11.16 8.31
C LEU A 136 -5.13 -12.42 8.58
N ALA A 137 -3.84 -12.37 8.23
CA ALA A 137 -2.91 -13.47 8.46
C ALA A 137 -2.69 -13.72 9.97
N VAL A 138 -2.53 -12.64 10.75
CA VAL A 138 -2.38 -12.72 12.21
C VAL A 138 -3.66 -13.26 12.86
N VAL A 139 -4.83 -12.77 12.45
CA VAL A 139 -6.11 -13.22 12.97
C VAL A 139 -6.36 -14.69 12.62
N SER A 140 -6.02 -15.11 11.39
CA SER A 140 -6.10 -16.52 10.97
C SER A 140 -5.23 -17.43 11.84
N PHE A 141 -4.02 -17.00 12.21
CA PHE A 141 -3.14 -17.78 13.09
C PHE A 141 -3.66 -17.89 14.52
N VAL A 142 -4.36 -16.87 15.03
CA VAL A 142 -4.87 -16.84 16.40
C VAL A 142 -6.22 -17.56 16.51
N LYS A 143 -7.18 -17.20 15.67
CA LYS A 143 -8.55 -17.76 15.62
C LYS A 143 -9.16 -17.62 14.22
N GLU A 144 -9.23 -18.72 13.49
CA GLU A 144 -9.82 -18.79 12.15
C GLU A 144 -11.29 -18.33 12.12
N GLU A 145 -12.05 -18.58 13.18
CA GLU A 145 -13.46 -18.16 13.32
C GLU A 145 -13.67 -16.63 13.35
N LEU A 146 -12.63 -15.85 13.68
CA LEU A 146 -12.74 -14.38 13.72
C LEU A 146 -12.54 -13.73 12.34
N VAL A 147 -11.94 -14.44 11.39
CA VAL A 147 -11.65 -13.95 10.03
C VAL A 147 -12.93 -13.44 9.32
N PRO A 148 -14.04 -14.20 9.23
CA PRO A 148 -15.24 -13.72 8.54
C PRO A 148 -15.93 -12.56 9.27
N LYS A 149 -15.69 -12.38 10.57
CA LYS A 149 -16.28 -11.31 11.38
C LYS A 149 -15.50 -10.00 11.29
N LEU A 150 -14.19 -10.09 11.08
CA LEU A 150 -13.30 -8.92 10.91
C LEU A 150 -13.17 -8.46 9.45
N MET A 151 -13.57 -9.31 8.50
CA MET A 151 -13.52 -9.00 7.08
C MET A 151 -14.48 -7.86 6.73
N VAL A 152 -13.91 -6.74 6.27
CA VAL A 152 -14.67 -5.56 5.87
C VAL A 152 -15.09 -5.72 4.42
N ARG A 153 -16.28 -6.31 4.22
CA ARG A 153 -16.84 -6.48 2.87
C ARG A 153 -17.32 -5.17 2.23
N LYS A 154 -17.58 -4.13 3.03
CA LYS A 154 -18.01 -2.80 2.59
C LYS A 154 -16.81 -1.88 2.36
N LEU A 155 -16.08 -2.11 1.26
CA LEU A 155 -14.90 -1.31 0.87
C LEU A 155 -15.19 0.20 0.77
N TRP A 156 -16.38 0.56 0.31
CA TRP A 156 -16.81 1.96 0.17
C TRP A 156 -16.76 2.75 1.48
N ALA A 157 -16.99 2.10 2.63
CA ALA A 157 -16.93 2.77 3.93
C ALA A 157 -15.49 3.19 4.28
N LEU A 158 -14.52 2.32 4.00
CA LEU A 158 -13.10 2.62 4.19
C LEU A 158 -12.64 3.72 3.22
N THR A 159 -13.11 3.69 1.97
CA THR A 159 -12.85 4.74 0.99
C THR A 159 -13.37 6.11 1.45
N ILE A 160 -14.56 6.19 2.05
CA ILE A 160 -15.08 7.47 2.56
C ILE A 160 -14.16 8.00 3.67
N ILE A 161 -13.71 7.14 4.58
CA ILE A 161 -12.79 7.54 5.65
C ILE A 161 -11.50 8.10 5.05
N GLU A 162 -10.93 7.44 4.04
CA GLU A 162 -9.71 7.89 3.37
C GLU A 162 -9.88 9.25 2.69
N VAL A 163 -11.01 9.45 2.00
CA VAL A 163 -11.31 10.74 1.36
C VAL A 163 -11.50 11.83 2.42
N CYS A 164 -12.11 11.52 3.57
CA CYS A 164 -12.21 12.46 4.68
C CYS A 164 -10.83 12.81 5.25
N ILE A 165 -9.91 11.85 5.37
CA ILE A 165 -8.52 12.08 5.77
C ILE A 165 -7.83 13.01 4.77
N LEU A 166 -7.96 12.76 3.47
CA LEU A 166 -7.43 13.64 2.42
C LEU A 166 -7.96 15.06 2.58
N ILE A 167 -9.29 15.25 2.65
CA ILE A 167 -9.89 16.58 2.75
C ILE A 167 -9.38 17.30 4.00
N PHE A 168 -9.32 16.60 5.14
CA PHE A 168 -8.78 17.16 6.38
C PHE A 168 -7.31 17.58 6.22
N CYS A 169 -6.46 16.74 5.62
CA CYS A 169 -5.06 17.03 5.34
C CYS A 169 -4.86 18.22 4.40
N LEU A 170 -5.68 18.33 3.34
CA LEU A 170 -5.63 19.46 2.41
C LEU A 170 -6.01 20.77 3.11
N LEU A 171 -7.08 20.76 3.93
CA LEU A 171 -7.48 21.91 4.73
C LEU A 171 -6.42 22.29 5.77
N ALA A 172 -5.84 21.29 6.44
CA ALA A 172 -4.76 21.50 7.40
C ALA A 172 -3.54 22.17 6.75
N THR A 173 -3.20 21.75 5.53
CA THR A 173 -2.07 22.32 4.77
C THR A 173 -2.37 23.75 4.31
N TRP A 174 -3.56 23.98 3.77
CA TRP A 174 -3.96 25.28 3.24
C TRP A 174 -4.09 26.35 4.34
N TYR A 175 -4.81 26.05 5.41
CA TYR A 175 -5.10 27.00 6.49
C TYR A 175 -4.06 26.98 7.62
N ARG A 176 -3.16 26.00 7.64
CA ARG A 176 -2.10 25.84 8.64
C ARG A 176 -2.60 25.86 10.09
N PHE A 177 -3.77 25.29 10.37
CA PHE A 177 -4.38 25.34 11.71
C PHE A 177 -3.87 24.27 12.69
N LEU A 178 -3.10 23.26 12.23
CA LEU A 178 -2.60 22.23 13.13
C LEU A 178 -1.48 22.79 14.02
N PRO A 179 -1.56 22.63 15.35
CA PRO A 179 -0.56 23.18 16.26
C PRO A 179 0.63 22.24 16.49
N ASP A 180 0.48 20.94 16.22
CA ASP A 180 1.44 19.91 16.61
C ASP A 180 1.62 18.79 15.58
N ILE A 181 2.85 18.27 15.51
CA ILE A 181 3.30 17.21 14.61
C ILE A 181 2.63 15.86 14.88
N THR A 182 2.26 15.58 16.13
CA THR A 182 1.69 14.29 16.55
C THR A 182 0.39 13.99 15.81
N THR A 183 -0.42 15.02 15.54
CA THR A 183 -1.68 14.86 14.79
C THR A 183 -1.42 14.31 13.39
N LEU A 184 -0.42 14.86 12.68
CA LEU A 184 -0.11 14.42 11.33
C LEU A 184 0.58 13.05 11.34
N LEU A 185 1.43 12.76 12.34
CA LEU A 185 2.02 11.43 12.54
C LEU A 185 0.97 10.33 12.76
N LEU A 186 -0.02 10.60 13.62
CA LEU A 186 -1.13 9.69 13.87
C LEU A 186 -1.99 9.50 12.63
N LEU A 187 -2.21 10.58 11.86
CA LEU A 187 -3.00 10.52 10.64
C LEU A 187 -2.29 9.74 9.54
N SER A 188 -0.97 9.90 9.38
CA SER A 188 -0.17 9.07 8.47
C SER A 188 -0.17 7.60 8.87
N PHE A 189 -0.08 7.29 10.17
CA PHE A 189 -0.20 5.92 10.65
C PHE A 189 -1.59 5.34 10.36
N LEU A 190 -2.65 6.12 10.59
CA LEU A 190 -4.03 5.70 10.36
C LEU A 190 -4.34 5.50 8.87
N GLY A 191 -3.89 6.41 7.99
CA GLY A 191 -4.02 6.27 6.54
C GLY A 191 -3.31 5.00 6.05
N GLY A 192 -2.05 4.80 6.49
CA GLY A 192 -1.31 3.56 6.25
C GLY A 192 -2.06 2.31 6.71
N LEU A 193 -2.63 2.34 7.91
CA LEU A 193 -3.41 1.22 8.45
C LEU A 193 -4.66 0.93 7.60
N ILE A 194 -5.43 1.96 7.24
CA ILE A 194 -6.67 1.83 6.45
C ILE A 194 -6.35 1.29 5.06
N ILE A 195 -5.34 1.83 4.36
CA ILE A 195 -4.99 1.36 3.03
C ILE A 195 -4.49 -0.08 3.04
N GLY A 196 -3.74 -0.48 4.07
CA GLY A 196 -3.33 -1.86 4.28
C GLY A 196 -4.52 -2.79 4.47
N ILE A 197 -5.51 -2.37 5.26
CA ILE A 197 -6.77 -3.11 5.48
C ILE A 197 -7.56 -3.22 4.18
N ILE A 198 -7.71 -2.13 3.42
CA ILE A 198 -8.39 -2.14 2.10
C ILE A 198 -7.72 -3.16 1.19
N TYR A 199 -6.38 -3.12 1.08
CA TYR A 199 -5.61 -4.00 0.22
C TYR A 199 -5.85 -5.48 0.54
N ALA A 200 -5.73 -5.85 1.83
CA ALA A 200 -5.93 -7.22 2.28
C ALA A 200 -7.39 -7.69 2.09
N ASN A 201 -8.38 -6.84 2.37
CA ASN A 201 -9.80 -7.19 2.16
C ASN A 201 -10.14 -7.36 0.69
N VAL A 202 -9.64 -6.49 -0.19
CA VAL A 202 -9.85 -6.58 -1.64
C VAL A 202 -9.36 -7.93 -2.14
N LEU A 203 -8.11 -8.30 -1.85
CA LEU A 203 -7.54 -9.57 -2.29
C LEU A 203 -8.34 -10.78 -1.80
N GLN A 204 -8.81 -10.76 -0.55
CA GLN A 204 -9.62 -11.82 0.02
C GLN A 204 -11.01 -11.90 -0.63
N VAL A 205 -11.73 -10.78 -0.72
CA VAL A 205 -13.08 -10.70 -1.32
C VAL A 205 -13.05 -11.23 -2.76
N PHE A 206 -12.07 -10.80 -3.56
CA PHE A 206 -11.97 -11.22 -4.96
C PHE A 206 -11.49 -12.67 -5.11
N THR A 207 -10.65 -13.14 -4.19
CA THR A 207 -10.25 -14.55 -4.14
C THR A 207 -11.44 -15.47 -3.83
N GLU A 208 -12.31 -15.09 -2.91
CA GLU A 208 -13.47 -15.91 -2.52
C GLU A 208 -14.64 -15.82 -3.50
N SER A 209 -14.78 -14.71 -4.23
CA SER A 209 -15.94 -14.46 -5.09
C SER A 209 -15.83 -15.09 -6.49
N TYR A 210 -14.65 -15.52 -6.92
CA TYR A 210 -14.41 -16.00 -8.29
C TYR A 210 -13.63 -17.32 -8.30
N GLU A 211 -13.99 -18.23 -9.21
CA GLU A 211 -13.28 -19.49 -9.45
C GLU A 211 -12.21 -19.34 -10.55
N PHE A 212 -11.27 -20.29 -10.61
CA PHE A 212 -10.28 -20.36 -11.69
C PHE A 212 -10.97 -20.64 -13.03
N PRO A 213 -10.61 -19.99 -14.17
CA PRO A 213 -9.52 -19.03 -14.40
C PRO A 213 -9.90 -17.55 -14.25
N LEU A 214 -11.18 -17.23 -13.99
CA LEU A 214 -11.67 -15.85 -13.90
C LEU A 214 -11.05 -15.11 -12.71
N ARG A 215 -10.78 -15.80 -11.60
CA ARG A 215 -10.11 -15.27 -10.41
C ARG A 215 -8.78 -14.58 -10.73
N GLU A 216 -7.92 -15.21 -11.53
CA GLU A 216 -6.60 -14.66 -11.87
C GLU A 216 -6.70 -13.40 -12.73
N PHE A 217 -7.64 -13.40 -13.68
CA PHE A 217 -7.94 -12.23 -14.49
C PHE A 217 -8.41 -11.05 -13.61
N VAL A 218 -9.30 -11.32 -12.64
CA VAL A 218 -9.80 -10.31 -11.71
C VAL A 218 -8.69 -9.77 -10.81
N LEU A 219 -7.87 -10.65 -10.22
CA LEU A 219 -6.74 -10.24 -9.37
C LEU A 219 -5.70 -9.44 -10.18
N GLY A 220 -5.44 -9.82 -11.43
CA GLY A 220 -4.61 -9.03 -12.34
C GLY A 220 -5.19 -7.64 -12.62
N PHE A 221 -6.51 -7.54 -12.78
CA PHE A 221 -7.18 -6.25 -12.96
C PHE A 221 -7.16 -5.39 -11.70
N VAL A 222 -7.27 -5.99 -10.51
CA VAL A 222 -7.08 -5.30 -9.22
C VAL A 222 -5.70 -4.65 -9.16
N ALA A 223 -4.64 -5.39 -9.50
CA ALA A 223 -3.28 -4.84 -9.53
C ALA A 223 -3.14 -3.67 -10.51
N PHE A 224 -3.78 -3.75 -11.67
CA PHE A 224 -3.83 -2.66 -12.64
C PHE A 224 -4.57 -1.42 -12.08
N ALA A 225 -5.71 -1.62 -11.42
CA ALA A 225 -6.46 -0.55 -10.77
C ALA A 225 -5.63 0.15 -9.66
N VAL A 226 -4.86 -0.62 -8.89
CA VAL A 226 -3.93 -0.07 -7.89
C VAL A 226 -2.92 0.88 -8.57
N GLY A 227 -2.33 0.44 -9.68
CA GLY A 227 -1.39 1.25 -10.46
C GLY A 227 -2.00 2.54 -11.00
N ILE A 228 -3.25 2.50 -11.48
CA ILE A 228 -3.97 3.71 -11.92
C ILE A 228 -4.15 4.71 -10.77
N GLY A 229 -4.54 4.24 -9.58
CA GLY A 229 -4.73 5.11 -8.42
C GLY A 229 -3.45 5.85 -8.04
N VAL A 230 -2.33 5.14 -7.95
CA VAL A 230 -1.01 5.73 -7.67
C VAL A 230 -0.59 6.69 -8.78
N PHE A 231 -0.71 6.29 -10.04
CA PHE A 231 -0.35 7.15 -11.17
C PHE A 231 -1.15 8.45 -11.20
N ALA A 232 -2.46 8.37 -10.96
CA ALA A 232 -3.31 9.54 -10.88
C ALA A 232 -2.93 10.44 -9.69
N ALA A 233 -2.63 9.86 -8.52
CA ALA A 233 -2.13 10.61 -7.37
C ALA A 233 -0.86 11.38 -7.73
N SER A 234 0.15 10.70 -8.29
CA SER A 234 1.42 11.30 -8.68
C SER A 234 1.26 12.44 -9.67
N LEU A 235 0.38 12.29 -10.67
CA LEU A 235 0.11 13.37 -11.61
C LEU A 235 -0.54 14.58 -10.92
N LEU A 236 -1.49 14.36 -9.99
CA LEU A 236 -2.09 15.42 -9.20
C LEU A 236 -1.10 16.03 -8.22
N GLY A 237 -0.28 15.23 -7.54
CA GLY A 237 0.72 15.66 -6.57
C GLY A 237 1.75 16.60 -7.19
N LEU A 238 2.18 16.32 -8.43
CA LEU A 238 3.07 17.22 -9.20
C LEU A 238 2.49 18.62 -9.43
N VAL A 239 1.15 18.77 -9.44
CA VAL A 239 0.47 20.06 -9.61
C VAL A 239 0.12 20.68 -8.25
N VAL A 240 -0.35 19.88 -7.30
CA VAL A 240 -0.84 20.35 -6.01
C VAL A 240 0.31 20.75 -5.07
N GLU A 241 1.42 20.00 -5.04
CA GLU A 241 2.60 20.30 -4.23
C GLU A 241 3.15 21.72 -4.48
N PRO A 242 3.46 22.15 -5.72
CA PRO A 242 3.98 23.49 -5.97
C PRO A 242 2.97 24.60 -5.68
N LEU A 243 1.67 24.34 -5.86
CA LEU A 243 0.61 25.31 -5.53
C LEU A 243 0.57 25.57 -4.02
N PHE A 244 0.62 24.53 -3.21
CA PHE A 244 0.68 24.68 -1.75
C PHE A 244 1.96 25.35 -1.29
N ARG A 245 3.10 25.02 -1.91
CA ARG A 245 4.37 25.69 -1.62
C ARG A 245 4.30 27.19 -1.92
N GLN A 246 3.80 27.59 -3.08
CA GLN A 246 3.66 28.99 -3.44
C GLN A 246 2.71 29.73 -2.50
N HIS A 247 1.58 29.11 -2.17
CA HIS A 247 0.64 29.68 -1.22
C HIS A 247 1.31 29.93 0.13
N CYS A 248 2.03 28.95 0.67
CA CYS A 248 2.59 29.09 2.00
C CYS A 248 3.79 30.04 2.07
N LEU A 249 4.58 30.16 0.99
CA LEU A 249 5.63 31.19 0.89
C LEU A 249 5.06 32.61 0.82
N THR A 250 3.83 32.77 0.32
CA THR A 250 3.15 34.07 0.25
C THR A 250 2.50 34.45 1.58
N THR A 251 2.07 33.45 2.36
CA THR A 251 1.26 33.64 3.58
C THR A 251 2.07 33.60 4.88
N THR A 252 3.30 33.09 4.87
CA THR A 252 4.08 32.91 6.11
C THR A 252 5.52 33.35 5.94
N ASP A 253 6.03 34.15 6.90
CA ASP A 253 7.40 34.67 6.89
C ASP A 253 8.48 33.60 7.15
N LEU A 254 8.09 32.40 7.60
CA LEU A 254 9.01 31.28 7.85
C LEU A 254 9.04 30.29 6.67
N ALA A 255 9.82 30.63 5.64
CA ALA A 255 9.99 29.82 4.43
C ALA A 255 10.58 28.42 4.69
N GLU A 256 11.30 28.22 5.79
CA GLU A 256 11.92 26.93 6.15
C GLU A 256 10.89 25.84 6.53
N TYR A 257 9.67 26.22 6.93
CA TYR A 257 8.60 25.27 7.29
C TYR A 257 7.60 25.03 6.15
N CYS A 258 7.87 25.60 4.98
CA CYS A 258 7.08 25.42 3.76
C CYS A 258 7.48 24.18 2.94
N PHE A 259 8.55 23.49 3.35
CA PHE A 259 9.09 22.36 2.61
C PHE A 259 9.80 21.39 3.55
N THR A 260 9.44 20.11 3.50
CA THR A 260 10.06 19.05 4.32
C THR A 260 11.07 18.21 3.53
N LYS A 261 11.12 18.34 2.19
CA LYS A 261 12.13 17.70 1.33
C LYS A 261 13.43 18.53 1.29
N THR A 262 14.54 17.88 0.96
CA THR A 262 15.81 18.60 0.75
C THR A 262 15.74 19.36 -0.58
N ASP A 263 16.08 20.66 -0.59
CA ASP A 263 16.11 21.44 -1.83
C ASP A 263 17.18 20.84 -2.78
N PRO A 264 16.82 20.43 -4.01
CA PRO A 264 17.78 19.88 -4.98
C PRO A 264 18.90 20.88 -5.32
N ASN A 265 18.66 22.19 -5.17
CA ASN A 265 19.68 23.22 -5.41
C ASN A 265 20.56 23.51 -4.18
N GLY A 266 20.18 23.02 -2.99
CA GLY A 266 20.98 23.09 -1.76
C GLY A 266 21.86 21.84 -1.52
N ALA A 267 21.85 20.89 -2.46
CA ALA A 267 22.42 19.55 -2.32
C ALA A 267 23.95 19.50 -2.15
N SER A 268 24.67 20.61 -2.33
CA SER A 268 26.14 20.63 -2.24
C SER A 268 26.70 20.79 -0.82
N ASN A 269 25.91 21.26 0.17
CA ASN A 269 26.45 21.63 1.49
C ASN A 269 25.89 20.88 2.70
N VAL A 270 24.94 19.94 2.53
CA VAL A 270 24.17 19.37 3.67
C VAL A 270 24.19 17.83 3.72
N THR A 271 25.12 17.18 3.02
CA THR A 271 25.39 15.74 3.17
C THR A 271 26.33 15.42 4.33
N SER A 272 26.87 16.44 5.02
CA SER A 272 27.92 16.30 6.04
C SER A 272 27.47 16.48 7.50
N SER A 273 26.21 16.80 7.79
CA SER A 273 25.79 17.10 9.18
C SER A 273 25.42 15.87 10.03
N CYS A 274 26.11 14.74 9.83
CA CYS A 274 26.35 13.79 10.92
C CYS A 274 27.63 14.25 11.63
N HIS A 275 27.55 15.38 12.34
CA HIS A 275 28.63 15.76 13.24
C HIS A 275 28.55 14.82 14.45
N LYS A 276 29.64 14.06 14.66
CA LYS A 276 29.91 13.37 15.93
C LYS A 276 29.91 14.35 17.09
#